data_AF-A0AAV1C7T1-F1
#
_entry.id   AF-A0AAV1C7T1-F1
#
_cell.length_a   1.000
_cell.length_b   1.000
_cell.length_c   1.000
_cell.angle_alpha   90.00
_cell.angle_beta   90.00
_cell.angle_gamma   90.00
#
_symmetry.space_group_name_H-M   'P 1'
#
loop_
_entity.id
_entity.type
_entity.pdbx_description
1 polymer ?
#
loop_
_entity_poly.entity_id
_entity_poly.type
_entity_poly.pdbx_seq_one_letter_code
_entity_poly.pdbx_strand_id
1 'polypeptide(L)'
;MQSLHISHRFSPSNYHQSSPVNRRLLPPVSVGFPRRSTFGSGLALRSPALFQCCSLQSPSPVMTDKARFMEVSRDGNVIPLYKCIFSDHLTPVMAYRCLVKEDDREAPSFLFESVEPGFRSSSVGRYSVVGAQPAMEIVAKENNVTILDHRKGKLTKLVVDDPMTVPREISEAWKPQLINELPDTFCGGWVGYFSYDTVRFLEKKKLPFSQAPQDDRNLADIHLGLYDDVIVFDHVEKKVFVIHWVQLDQFSSKEEAYTDGMKRLEALVSRVHDIDPPKLSPGCVEMWTPNFGLSLNKSNMTREEYKNAVTQAKEHISAGDIFQIVLSQRFEKRTFADPFEIYRALRVINPSPYMGYLQARGSIHVSSSPEILTRVKKRKVVNRPLAGTTRRGKTPQEDDMQEAQLLQNKKQCAEHIMLVDLGRNDVGKVISRKSLIVPY
;
A
#
# COMPACT_ATOMS: atom_id res chain seq x y z
N MET A 1 18.62 47.28 9.41
CA MET A 1 19.87 48.02 9.65
C MET A 1 20.75 47.18 10.56
N GLN A 2 22.00 46.98 10.13
CA GLN A 2 23.15 46.34 10.79
C GLN A 2 23.12 44.81 11.04
N SER A 3 23.71 44.15 10.04
CA SER A 3 24.34 42.84 10.01
C SER A 3 25.67 42.80 10.79
N LEU A 4 25.98 41.67 11.41
CA LEU A 4 27.36 41.28 11.75
C LEU A 4 27.60 39.84 11.27
N HIS A 5 28.36 39.73 10.18
CA HIS A 5 28.96 38.51 9.66
C HIS A 5 30.28 38.25 10.40
N ILE A 6 30.54 37.01 10.79
CA ILE A 6 31.89 36.54 11.11
C ILE A 6 32.22 35.40 10.14
N SER A 7 33.25 35.66 9.34
CA SER A 7 33.89 34.75 8.41
C SER A 7 35.20 34.25 9.01
N HIS A 8 35.46 32.95 8.93
CA HIS A 8 36.83 32.43 8.98
C HIS A 8 37.07 31.52 7.77
N ARG A 9 37.96 31.98 6.88
CA ARG A 9 38.69 31.16 5.90
C ARG A 9 39.98 30.68 6.58
N PHE A 10 40.38 29.44 6.33
CA PHE A 10 41.76 29.08 5.97
C PHE A 10 41.76 27.78 5.17
N SER A 11 42.49 27.77 4.05
CA SER A 11 42.70 26.65 3.12
C SER A 11 44.09 25.99 3.38
N PRO A 12 44.64 25.15 2.49
CA PRO A 12 44.96 23.75 2.74
C PRO A 12 46.47 23.46 2.90
N SER A 13 46.83 22.25 3.34
CA SER A 13 48.20 21.74 3.20
C SER A 13 48.22 20.30 2.67
N ASN A 14 48.80 20.15 1.48
CA ASN A 14 49.31 18.91 0.91
C ASN A 14 50.80 18.83 1.23
N TYR A 15 51.32 17.65 1.61
CA TYR A 15 52.64 17.17 1.19
C TYR A 15 52.69 15.64 1.21
N HIS A 16 53.09 15.07 0.07
CA HIS A 16 53.46 13.69 -0.15
C HIS A 16 54.81 13.35 0.50
N GLN A 17 54.98 12.12 0.99
CA GLN A 17 56.13 11.26 0.63
C GLN A 17 55.89 9.79 1.04
N SER A 18 56.60 8.90 0.36
CA SER A 18 56.27 7.52 0.01
C SER A 18 57.13 6.44 0.70
N SER A 19 56.50 5.29 1.00
CA SER A 19 57.01 3.89 0.98
C SER A 19 58.07 3.45 2.03
N PRO A 20 58.27 2.13 2.33
CA PRO A 20 57.74 0.92 1.67
C PRO A 20 57.15 -0.21 2.57
N VAL A 21 56.42 -1.08 1.87
CA VAL A 21 56.16 -2.52 2.02
C VAL A 21 56.90 -3.28 3.15
N ASN A 22 56.13 -4.03 3.96
CA ASN A 22 56.56 -5.34 4.46
C ASN A 22 55.38 -6.31 4.61
N ARG A 23 55.34 -7.32 3.73
CA ARG A 23 54.48 -8.51 3.83
C ARG A 23 55.07 -9.45 4.88
N ARG A 24 54.29 -9.90 5.86
CA ARG A 24 54.53 -11.18 6.54
C ARG A 24 53.24 -11.99 6.61
N LEU A 25 53.31 -13.12 5.92
CA LEU A 25 52.35 -14.22 5.92
C LEU A 25 52.41 -14.93 7.28
N LEU A 26 51.25 -15.24 7.86
CA LEU A 26 51.11 -16.18 8.98
C LEU A 26 50.46 -17.48 8.47
N PRO A 27 50.87 -18.66 8.98
CA PRO A 27 50.54 -19.96 8.41
C PRO A 27 49.15 -20.47 8.84
N PRO A 28 48.57 -21.47 8.14
CA PRO A 28 47.27 -22.00 8.46
C PRO A 28 47.33 -22.92 9.68
N VAL A 29 46.43 -22.70 10.64
CA VAL A 29 46.24 -23.57 11.80
C VAL A 29 45.37 -24.76 11.39
N SER A 30 45.97 -25.95 11.38
CA SER A 30 45.32 -27.25 11.26
C SER A 30 45.26 -27.92 12.63
N VAL A 31 44.04 -28.12 13.15
CA VAL A 31 43.73 -28.97 14.32
C VAL A 31 42.38 -29.60 13.97
N GLY A 32 42.23 -30.90 13.74
CA GLY A 32 42.61 -32.03 14.59
C GLY A 32 41.31 -32.71 14.99
N PHE A 33 40.86 -33.70 14.21
CA PHE A 33 39.65 -34.49 14.46
C PHE A 33 39.80 -35.35 15.74
N PRO A 34 38.82 -35.39 16.65
CA PRO A 34 38.67 -36.49 17.58
C PRO A 34 37.74 -37.57 17.03
N ARG A 35 38.16 -38.81 17.21
CA ARG A 35 37.50 -40.07 16.85
C ARG A 35 36.07 -40.15 17.42
N ARG A 36 35.11 -40.51 16.57
CA ARG A 36 33.73 -40.88 16.95
C ARG A 36 33.69 -42.31 17.48
N SER A 37 33.14 -42.47 18.68
CA SER A 37 32.61 -43.70 19.22
C SER A 37 31.33 -44.11 18.48
N THR A 38 31.19 -45.41 18.30
CA THR A 38 30.05 -46.12 17.72
C THR A 38 28.84 -46.09 18.65
N PHE A 39 27.68 -45.59 18.17
CA PHE A 39 26.36 -46.03 18.63
C PHE A 39 25.36 -45.94 17.47
N GLY A 40 24.49 -46.95 17.41
CA GLY A 40 23.78 -47.39 16.21
C GLY A 40 22.44 -46.72 15.89
N SER A 41 22.02 -47.03 14.66
CA SER A 41 20.67 -47.26 14.14
C SER A 41 19.65 -46.11 14.14
N GLY A 42 19.28 -45.66 12.92
CA GLY A 42 18.00 -44.99 12.64
C GLY A 42 18.03 -43.96 11.50
N LEU A 43 18.45 -44.33 10.28
CA LEU A 43 18.35 -43.46 9.10
C LEU A 43 17.01 -43.72 8.38
N ALA A 44 16.02 -42.86 8.63
CA ALA A 44 14.92 -42.66 7.69
C ALA A 44 15.41 -41.68 6.60
N LEU A 45 15.63 -42.20 5.40
CA LEU A 45 15.92 -41.40 4.20
C LEU A 45 14.72 -40.50 3.89
N ARG A 46 14.86 -39.19 4.16
CA ARG A 46 14.00 -38.18 3.55
C ARG A 46 14.44 -38.00 2.09
N SER A 47 13.53 -38.22 1.16
CA SER A 47 13.71 -37.96 -0.26
C SER A 47 14.15 -36.50 -0.49
N PRO A 48 15.10 -36.22 -1.40
CA PRO A 48 15.44 -34.84 -1.73
C PRO A 48 14.26 -34.22 -2.49
N ALA A 49 13.83 -33.05 -2.06
CA ALA A 49 12.90 -32.22 -2.82
C ALA A 49 13.55 -31.91 -4.18
N LEU A 50 12.96 -32.46 -5.25
CA LEU A 50 13.34 -32.14 -6.62
C LEU A 50 12.92 -30.69 -6.90
N PHE A 51 13.86 -29.76 -6.79
CA PHE A 51 13.67 -28.40 -7.31
C PHE A 51 13.79 -28.46 -8.83
N GLN A 52 12.65 -28.43 -9.53
CA GLN A 52 12.62 -28.33 -10.97
C GLN A 52 12.67 -26.84 -11.37
N CYS A 53 13.86 -26.39 -11.80
CA CYS A 53 14.03 -25.09 -12.42
C CYS A 53 13.52 -25.18 -13.87
N CYS A 54 12.29 -24.76 -14.10
CA CYS A 54 11.75 -24.67 -15.46
C CYS A 54 12.16 -23.31 -16.05
N SER A 55 13.18 -23.31 -16.90
CA SER A 55 13.25 -22.29 -17.96
C SER A 55 12.01 -22.47 -18.85
N LEU A 56 11.55 -21.39 -19.49
CA LEU A 56 10.28 -21.26 -20.24
C LEU A 56 10.07 -22.27 -21.41
N GLN A 57 10.84 -23.35 -21.52
CA GLN A 57 10.75 -24.35 -22.58
C GLN A 57 10.88 -25.81 -22.10
N SER A 58 10.24 -26.18 -20.99
CA SER A 58 10.10 -27.61 -20.63
C SER A 58 8.73 -27.91 -20.04
N PRO A 59 7.94 -28.84 -20.64
CA PRO A 59 6.69 -29.29 -20.04
C PRO A 59 7.03 -30.26 -18.89
N SER A 60 6.96 -29.78 -17.65
CA SER A 60 6.87 -30.65 -16.47
C SER A 60 5.57 -31.46 -16.52
N PRO A 61 5.36 -32.54 -15.75
CA PRO A 61 4.18 -33.40 -15.89
C PRO A 61 2.93 -32.64 -15.40
N VAL A 62 2.28 -31.96 -16.34
CA VAL A 62 1.17 -31.03 -16.13
C VAL A 62 -0.12 -31.84 -15.95
N MET A 63 -0.70 -31.81 -14.77
CA MET A 63 -2.15 -31.77 -14.72
C MET A 63 -2.52 -30.42 -15.37
N THR A 64 -2.81 -30.43 -16.68
CA THR A 64 -2.93 -29.21 -17.52
C THR A 64 -3.60 -28.06 -16.76
N ASP A 65 -3.10 -26.82 -16.91
CA ASP A 65 -3.72 -25.62 -16.30
C ASP A 65 -5.25 -25.60 -16.52
N LYS A 66 -5.68 -26.12 -17.67
CA LYS A 66 -7.08 -26.40 -17.99
C LYS A 66 -7.75 -27.41 -17.05
N ALA A 67 -7.21 -28.61 -16.84
CA ALA A 67 -7.78 -29.60 -15.94
C ALA A 67 -7.96 -29.06 -14.51
N ARG A 68 -6.95 -28.33 -14.03
CA ARG A 68 -6.99 -27.66 -12.73
C ARG A 68 -8.06 -26.57 -12.68
N PHE A 69 -8.15 -25.72 -13.71
CA PHE A 69 -9.22 -24.72 -13.83
C PHE A 69 -10.61 -25.37 -13.79
N MET A 70 -10.79 -26.48 -14.52
CA MET A 70 -12.06 -27.23 -14.55
C MET A 70 -12.41 -27.83 -13.18
N GLU A 71 -11.42 -28.28 -12.40
CA GLU A 71 -11.64 -28.74 -11.03
C GLU A 71 -12.07 -27.60 -10.11
N VAL A 72 -11.29 -26.52 -10.05
CA VAL A 72 -11.54 -25.36 -9.17
C VAL A 72 -12.87 -24.67 -9.52
N SER A 73 -13.26 -24.66 -10.80
CA SER A 73 -14.55 -24.12 -11.26
C SER A 73 -15.79 -24.90 -10.79
N ARG A 74 -15.64 -26.05 -10.13
CA ARG A 74 -16.79 -26.79 -9.57
C ARG A 74 -17.34 -26.13 -8.32
N ASP A 75 -16.46 -25.50 -7.54
CA ASP A 75 -16.78 -25.00 -6.20
C ASP A 75 -16.96 -23.46 -6.15
N GLY A 76 -16.75 -22.77 -7.27
CA GLY A 76 -16.94 -21.32 -7.37
C GLY A 76 -17.09 -20.80 -8.80
N ASN A 77 -17.38 -19.50 -8.90
CA ASN A 77 -17.65 -18.81 -10.17
C ASN A 77 -16.65 -17.68 -10.47
N VAL A 78 -15.67 -17.43 -9.61
CA VAL A 78 -14.60 -16.45 -9.87
C VAL A 78 -13.26 -17.15 -9.65
N ILE A 79 -12.55 -17.43 -10.75
CA ILE A 79 -11.41 -18.35 -10.77
C ILE A 79 -10.15 -17.58 -11.15
N PRO A 80 -9.07 -17.65 -10.35
CA PRO A 80 -7.83 -17.00 -10.72
C PRO A 80 -7.06 -17.86 -11.72
N LEU A 81 -6.52 -17.21 -12.75
CA LEU A 81 -5.44 -17.69 -13.59
C LEU A 81 -4.21 -16.84 -13.27
N TYR A 82 -3.02 -17.46 -13.27
CA TYR A 82 -1.81 -16.69 -13.01
C TYR A 82 -0.59 -17.27 -13.72
N LYS A 83 0.41 -16.42 -13.93
CA LYS A 83 1.75 -16.79 -14.35
C LYS A 83 2.75 -16.25 -13.34
N CYS A 84 3.70 -17.08 -12.95
CA CYS A 84 4.78 -16.67 -12.06
C CYS A 84 6.05 -16.46 -12.89
N ILE A 85 6.65 -15.27 -12.77
CA ILE A 85 7.91 -14.91 -13.42
C ILE A 85 8.92 -14.41 -12.39
N PHE A 86 10.20 -14.35 -12.75
CA PHE A 86 11.22 -13.76 -11.87
C PHE A 86 11.11 -12.23 -11.83
N SER A 87 11.45 -11.64 -10.67
CA SER A 87 11.42 -10.18 -10.48
C SER A 87 12.68 -9.45 -10.92
N ASP A 88 13.60 -10.12 -11.61
CA ASP A 88 14.97 -9.60 -11.83
C ASP A 88 15.00 -8.36 -12.73
N HIS A 89 14.17 -8.33 -13.77
CA HIS A 89 14.08 -7.22 -14.73
C HIS A 89 12.87 -6.31 -14.52
N LEU A 90 11.94 -6.70 -13.63
CA LEU A 90 10.68 -6.00 -13.43
C LEU A 90 10.58 -5.48 -12.01
N THR A 91 10.48 -4.16 -11.87
CA THR A 91 10.18 -3.50 -10.59
C THR A 91 8.71 -3.06 -10.54
N PRO A 92 8.10 -2.86 -9.35
CA PRO A 92 6.73 -2.37 -9.26
C PRO A 92 6.50 -1.03 -9.99
N VAL A 93 7.49 -0.13 -9.90
CA VAL A 93 7.48 1.17 -10.60
C VAL A 93 7.48 0.98 -12.11
N MET A 94 8.29 0.06 -12.62
CA MET A 94 8.36 -0.23 -14.05
C MET A 94 7.07 -0.89 -14.54
N ALA A 95 6.57 -1.89 -13.82
CA ALA A 95 5.31 -2.56 -14.18
C ALA A 95 4.14 -1.59 -14.24
N TYR A 96 4.02 -0.66 -13.28
CA TYR A 96 2.99 0.38 -13.35
C TYR A 96 3.09 1.20 -14.65
N ARG A 97 4.31 1.56 -15.07
CA ARG A 97 4.53 2.37 -16.28
C ARG A 97 4.36 1.59 -17.57
N CYS A 98 4.59 0.29 -17.56
CA CYS A 98 4.20 -0.60 -18.65
C CYS A 98 2.66 -0.67 -18.81
N LEU A 99 1.91 -0.53 -17.71
CA LEU A 99 0.46 -0.60 -17.72
C LEU A 99 -0.22 0.74 -18.00
N VAL A 100 0.37 1.85 -17.57
CA VAL A 100 -0.23 3.19 -17.67
C VAL A 100 0.76 4.14 -18.32
N LYS A 101 0.36 4.70 -19.46
CA LYS A 101 1.16 5.70 -20.18
C LYS A 101 1.36 6.95 -19.32
N GLU A 102 2.44 7.69 -19.56
CA GLU A 102 2.79 8.88 -18.77
C GLU A 102 1.75 10.00 -18.91
N ASP A 103 1.15 10.14 -20.09
CA ASP A 103 0.16 11.16 -20.44
C ASP A 103 -1.29 10.80 -20.06
N ASP A 104 -1.55 9.52 -19.75
CA ASP A 104 -2.88 9.05 -19.39
C ASP A 104 -3.16 9.24 -17.90
N ARG A 105 -3.65 10.44 -17.55
CA ARG A 105 -3.96 10.86 -16.17
C ARG A 105 -5.38 10.56 -15.71
N GLU A 106 -6.21 9.98 -16.59
CA GLU A 106 -7.60 9.62 -16.28
C GLU A 106 -7.82 8.10 -16.25
N ALA A 107 -6.83 7.29 -16.65
CA ALA A 107 -6.87 5.82 -16.53
C ALA A 107 -6.84 5.35 -15.06
N PRO A 108 -7.94 4.81 -14.51
CA PRO A 108 -7.95 4.38 -13.14
C PRO A 108 -6.96 3.25 -12.91
N SER A 109 -6.12 3.40 -11.91
CA SER A 109 -4.96 2.54 -11.70
C SER A 109 -4.35 2.76 -10.33
N PHE A 110 -3.54 1.81 -9.87
CA PHE A 110 -2.87 1.91 -8.59
C PHE A 110 -1.52 1.19 -8.56
N LEU A 111 -0.65 1.70 -7.69
CA LEU A 111 0.56 1.05 -7.23
C LEU A 111 0.62 1.20 -5.70
N PHE A 112 0.51 0.07 -5.01
CA PHE A 112 0.60 -0.01 -3.56
C PHE A 112 1.88 -0.71 -3.15
N GLU A 113 2.59 -0.08 -2.22
CA GLU A 113 3.80 -0.63 -1.63
C GLU A 113 3.71 -0.51 -0.12
N SER A 114 4.43 -1.38 0.58
CA SER A 114 4.54 -1.36 2.02
C SER A 114 6.01 -1.27 2.40
N VAL A 115 6.29 -0.59 3.50
CA VAL A 115 7.60 -0.62 4.17
C VAL A 115 7.36 -1.11 5.59
N GLU A 116 8.10 -2.11 6.02
CA GLU A 116 8.08 -2.60 7.39
C GLU A 116 9.06 -1.76 8.23
N PRO A 117 8.56 -0.97 9.20
CA PRO A 117 9.42 -0.19 10.07
C PRO A 117 10.15 -1.17 11.01
N GLY A 118 11.46 -1.30 10.84
CA GLY A 118 12.32 -2.06 11.72
C GLY A 118 12.95 -1.18 12.80
N PHE A 119 13.42 -1.81 13.89
CA PHE A 119 13.99 -1.14 15.06
C PHE A 119 15.22 -0.25 14.73
N ARG A 120 15.95 -0.56 13.65
CA ARG A 120 17.15 0.20 13.21
C ARG A 120 17.17 0.61 11.75
N SER A 121 16.43 -0.11 10.91
CA SER A 121 16.31 0.17 9.48
C SER A 121 14.95 -0.29 9.00
N SER A 122 14.34 0.49 8.14
CA SER A 122 13.11 0.11 7.47
C SER A 122 13.43 -0.86 6.33
N SER A 123 12.69 -1.95 6.22
CA SER A 123 12.78 -2.87 5.09
C SER A 123 11.58 -2.69 4.17
N VAL A 124 11.77 -2.89 2.87
CA VAL A 124 10.64 -3.00 1.94
C VAL A 124 9.76 -4.16 2.44
N GLY A 125 8.46 -3.90 2.59
CA GLY A 125 7.48 -4.91 2.96
C GLY A 125 7.43 -6.01 1.92
N ARG A 126 6.99 -7.21 2.29
CA ARG A 126 7.08 -8.39 1.41
C ARG A 126 6.41 -8.21 0.04
N TYR A 127 5.30 -7.48 -0.03
CA TYR A 127 4.50 -7.36 -1.25
C TYR A 127 4.34 -5.93 -1.75
N SER A 128 4.41 -5.78 -3.09
CA SER A 128 3.87 -4.63 -3.81
C SER A 128 2.79 -5.10 -4.77
N VAL A 129 1.77 -4.27 -5.01
CA VAL A 129 0.64 -4.63 -5.86
C VAL A 129 0.35 -3.52 -6.86
N VAL A 130 0.16 -3.91 -8.12
CA VAL A 130 -0.08 -3.01 -9.25
C VAL A 130 -1.33 -3.45 -9.99
N GLY A 131 -2.18 -2.49 -10.34
CA GLY A 131 -3.33 -2.74 -11.20
C GLY A 131 -3.67 -1.51 -12.03
N ALA A 132 -4.24 -1.73 -13.21
CA ALA A 132 -4.66 -0.66 -14.12
C ALA A 132 -5.89 -1.13 -14.90
N GLN A 133 -6.64 -0.18 -15.45
CA GLN A 133 -7.76 -0.46 -16.35
C GLN A 133 -8.79 -1.41 -15.70
N PRO A 134 -9.52 -0.95 -14.67
CA PRO A 134 -10.49 -1.79 -13.98
C PRO A 134 -11.55 -2.28 -14.96
N ALA A 135 -12.07 -3.47 -14.72
CA ALA A 135 -13.17 -4.04 -15.47
C ALA A 135 -14.50 -3.31 -15.23
N MET A 136 -14.65 -2.69 -14.05
CA MET A 136 -15.81 -1.89 -13.68
C MET A 136 -15.39 -0.75 -12.76
N GLU A 137 -16.08 0.37 -12.82
CA GLU A 137 -15.93 1.48 -11.88
C GLU A 137 -17.25 1.83 -11.20
N ILE A 138 -17.17 2.25 -9.95
CA ILE A 138 -18.25 2.85 -9.18
C ILE A 138 -17.80 4.24 -8.77
N VAL A 139 -18.51 5.26 -9.23
CA VAL A 139 -18.26 6.67 -8.88
C VAL A 139 -19.51 7.22 -8.22
N ALA A 140 -19.41 7.67 -6.97
CA ALA A 140 -20.54 8.21 -6.22
C ALA A 140 -20.28 9.64 -5.76
N LYS A 141 -21.31 10.48 -5.85
CA LYS A 141 -21.37 11.80 -5.23
C LYS A 141 -22.73 11.95 -4.56
N GLU A 142 -22.72 12.14 -3.25
CA GLU A 142 -23.91 12.01 -2.41
C GLU A 142 -24.64 10.71 -2.74
N ASN A 143 -25.97 10.75 -2.93
CA ASN A 143 -26.77 9.58 -3.27
C ASN A 143 -26.70 9.18 -4.75
N ASN A 144 -26.01 9.93 -5.60
CA ASN A 144 -25.92 9.66 -7.04
C ASN A 144 -24.74 8.74 -7.33
N VAL A 145 -25.02 7.58 -7.94
CA VAL A 145 -24.01 6.58 -8.29
C VAL A 145 -23.98 6.38 -9.79
N THR A 146 -22.77 6.39 -10.36
CA THR A 146 -22.49 5.99 -11.73
C THR A 146 -21.65 4.73 -11.72
N ILE A 147 -22.16 3.67 -12.36
CA ILE A 147 -21.45 2.41 -12.58
C ILE A 147 -21.03 2.36 -14.05
N LEU A 148 -19.73 2.21 -14.30
CA LEU A 148 -19.16 2.03 -15.63
C LEU A 148 -18.67 0.59 -15.75
N ASP A 149 -19.41 -0.26 -16.47
CA ASP A 149 -19.00 -1.63 -16.78
C ASP A 149 -18.23 -1.63 -18.11
N HIS A 150 -16.90 -1.68 -18.02
CA HIS A 150 -16.01 -1.66 -19.19
C HIS A 150 -16.03 -2.96 -19.96
N ARG A 151 -16.39 -4.09 -19.32
CA ARG A 151 -16.53 -5.37 -20.02
C ARG A 151 -17.70 -5.33 -21.00
N LYS A 152 -18.79 -4.65 -20.63
CA LYS A 152 -20.01 -4.52 -21.44
C LYS A 152 -20.12 -3.19 -22.20
N GLY A 153 -19.20 -2.26 -21.96
CA GLY A 153 -19.30 -0.88 -22.46
C GLY A 153 -20.56 -0.15 -21.98
N LYS A 154 -21.06 -0.48 -20.78
CA LYS A 154 -22.35 -0.01 -20.26
C LYS A 154 -22.16 0.99 -19.12
N LEU A 155 -22.81 2.14 -19.23
CA LEU A 155 -22.93 3.12 -18.15
C LEU A 155 -24.33 3.03 -17.52
N THR A 156 -24.39 2.92 -16.20
CA THR A 156 -25.63 2.90 -15.42
C THR A 156 -25.60 4.00 -14.38
N LYS A 157 -26.67 4.80 -14.29
CA LYS A 157 -26.84 5.81 -13.24
C LYS A 157 -27.95 5.38 -12.30
N LEU A 158 -27.71 5.49 -11.02
CA LEU A 158 -28.61 5.08 -9.94
C LEU A 158 -28.65 6.18 -8.88
N VAL A 159 -29.76 6.25 -8.14
CA VAL A 159 -29.84 7.00 -6.89
C VAL A 159 -30.10 5.97 -5.79
N VAL A 160 -29.21 5.93 -4.80
CA VAL A 160 -29.26 4.95 -3.70
C VAL A 160 -29.09 5.65 -2.36
N ASP A 161 -29.66 5.09 -1.29
CA ASP A 161 -29.60 5.68 0.05
C ASP A 161 -28.20 5.66 0.68
N ASP A 162 -27.39 4.64 0.35
CA ASP A 162 -26.01 4.48 0.79
C ASP A 162 -25.18 3.87 -0.36
N PRO A 163 -24.36 4.68 -1.06
CA PRO A 163 -23.49 4.20 -2.13
C PRO A 163 -22.48 3.13 -1.71
N MET A 164 -22.17 2.98 -0.41
CA MET A 164 -21.23 1.95 0.07
C MET A 164 -21.80 0.52 -0.04
N THR A 165 -23.11 0.36 -0.27
CA THR A 165 -23.73 -0.98 -0.47
C THR A 165 -23.51 -1.50 -1.88
N VAL A 166 -23.33 -0.62 -2.87
CA VAL A 166 -23.27 -0.98 -4.30
C VAL A 166 -22.16 -2.00 -4.63
N PRO A 167 -20.90 -1.86 -4.17
CA PRO A 167 -19.88 -2.86 -4.44
C PRO A 167 -20.22 -4.23 -3.84
N ARG A 168 -20.90 -4.26 -2.69
CA ARG A 168 -21.35 -5.50 -2.03
C ARG A 168 -22.45 -6.16 -2.84
N GLU A 169 -23.46 -5.42 -3.28
CA GLU A 169 -24.57 -5.94 -4.09
C GLU A 169 -24.06 -6.55 -5.40
N ILE A 170 -23.12 -5.89 -6.07
CA ILE A 170 -22.51 -6.39 -7.32
C ILE A 170 -21.72 -7.69 -7.07
N SER A 171 -21.08 -7.82 -5.91
CA SER A 171 -20.20 -8.96 -5.59
C SER A 171 -20.86 -10.07 -4.78
N GLU A 172 -22.15 -9.94 -4.45
CA GLU A 172 -22.85 -10.85 -3.53
C GLU A 172 -22.90 -12.30 -4.04
N ALA A 173 -23.09 -12.48 -5.35
CA ALA A 173 -23.13 -13.80 -5.97
C ALA A 173 -21.74 -14.41 -6.23
N TRP A 174 -20.65 -13.68 -5.98
CA TRP A 174 -19.31 -14.15 -6.27
C TRP A 174 -18.81 -15.12 -5.19
N LYS A 175 -18.29 -16.25 -5.64
CA LYS A 175 -17.64 -17.31 -4.86
C LYS A 175 -16.20 -17.46 -5.38
N PRO A 176 -15.32 -16.50 -5.06
CA PRO A 176 -13.94 -16.54 -5.51
C PRO A 176 -13.20 -17.73 -4.93
N GLN A 177 -12.47 -18.43 -5.80
CA GLN A 177 -11.69 -19.59 -5.42
C GLN A 177 -10.28 -19.18 -5.00
N LEU A 178 -9.96 -19.44 -3.73
CA LEU A 178 -8.64 -19.19 -3.17
C LEU A 178 -7.76 -20.42 -3.39
N ILE A 179 -6.74 -20.28 -4.23
CA ILE A 179 -5.73 -21.32 -4.46
C ILE A 179 -4.48 -21.03 -3.62
N ASN A 180 -3.78 -22.08 -3.20
CA ASN A 180 -2.65 -21.98 -2.26
C ASN A 180 -1.39 -21.33 -2.86
N GLU A 181 -1.31 -21.29 -4.19
CA GLU A 181 -0.16 -20.81 -4.94
C GLU A 181 -0.14 -19.28 -5.09
N LEU A 182 -1.28 -18.62 -4.90
CA LEU A 182 -1.32 -17.17 -4.89
C LEU A 182 -0.72 -16.63 -3.59
N PRO A 183 -0.04 -15.48 -3.65
CA PRO A 183 0.52 -14.85 -2.46
C PRO A 183 -0.57 -14.48 -1.46
N ASP A 184 -0.25 -14.53 -0.16
CA ASP A 184 -1.20 -14.24 0.93
C ASP A 184 -1.40 -12.72 1.14
N THR A 185 -1.78 -12.04 0.05
CA THR A 185 -2.02 -10.60 -0.07
C THR A 185 -3.19 -10.32 -1.03
N PHE A 186 -3.52 -9.05 -1.25
CA PHE A 186 -4.52 -8.66 -2.24
C PHE A 186 -4.09 -9.10 -3.65
N CYS A 187 -4.92 -9.91 -4.30
CA CYS A 187 -4.65 -10.49 -5.62
C CYS A 187 -5.67 -10.04 -6.68
N GLY A 188 -6.65 -9.20 -6.35
CA GLY A 188 -7.76 -8.81 -7.22
C GLY A 188 -9.00 -8.39 -6.43
N GLY A 189 -9.86 -7.58 -7.05
CA GLY A 189 -11.06 -7.05 -6.44
C GLY A 189 -11.17 -5.52 -6.47
N TRP A 190 -11.96 -4.97 -5.56
CA TRP A 190 -12.23 -3.53 -5.50
C TRP A 190 -11.05 -2.75 -4.90
N VAL A 191 -10.62 -1.70 -5.62
CA VAL A 191 -9.57 -0.77 -5.18
C VAL A 191 -10.02 0.66 -5.47
N GLY A 192 -9.79 1.56 -4.53
CA GLY A 192 -10.08 2.97 -4.70
C GLY A 192 -10.13 3.70 -3.36
N TYR A 193 -11.00 4.68 -3.23
CA TYR A 193 -11.14 5.44 -1.99
C TYR A 193 -12.60 5.68 -1.58
N PHE A 194 -12.76 5.87 -0.28
CA PHE A 194 -13.94 6.45 0.36
C PHE A 194 -13.50 7.77 0.99
N SER A 195 -14.17 8.88 0.64
CA SER A 195 -13.90 10.20 1.20
C SER A 195 -14.37 10.28 2.65
N TYR A 196 -13.95 11.32 3.37
CA TYR A 196 -14.45 11.58 4.72
C TYR A 196 -15.98 11.75 4.75
N ASP A 197 -16.56 12.37 3.72
CA ASP A 197 -18.01 12.65 3.66
C ASP A 197 -18.87 11.37 3.56
N THR A 198 -18.27 10.20 3.31
CA THR A 198 -18.99 8.92 3.42
C THR A 198 -19.53 8.64 4.84
N VAL A 199 -18.95 9.26 5.87
CA VAL A 199 -19.48 9.20 7.24
C VAL A 199 -20.93 9.70 7.34
N ARG A 200 -21.34 10.59 6.43
CA ARG A 200 -22.69 11.18 6.39
C ARG A 200 -23.76 10.15 6.04
N PHE A 201 -23.40 9.06 5.35
CA PHE A 201 -24.33 7.95 5.10
C PHE A 201 -24.58 7.10 6.36
N LEU A 202 -23.65 7.09 7.31
CA LEU A 202 -23.78 6.38 8.59
C LEU A 202 -24.43 7.26 9.65
N GLU A 203 -23.99 8.51 9.78
CA GLU A 203 -24.47 9.47 10.79
C GLU A 203 -25.47 10.49 10.21
N LYS A 204 -26.38 10.04 9.32
CA LYS A 204 -27.33 10.88 8.55
C LYS A 204 -28.06 11.94 9.38
N LYS A 205 -28.44 11.61 10.61
CA LYS A 205 -29.16 12.52 11.52
C LYS A 205 -28.26 13.63 12.10
N LYS A 206 -26.99 13.33 12.34
CA LYS A 206 -26.04 14.26 12.98
C LYS A 206 -25.22 15.05 11.97
N LEU A 207 -24.97 14.48 10.79
CA LEU A 207 -24.13 15.05 9.74
C LEU A 207 -24.82 15.00 8.37
N PRO A 208 -26.01 15.60 8.19
CA PRO A 208 -26.68 15.60 6.89
C PRO A 208 -25.85 16.36 5.84
N PHE A 209 -25.95 15.96 4.57
CA PHE A 209 -25.28 16.66 3.46
C PHE A 209 -25.71 18.12 3.32
N SER A 210 -26.97 18.45 3.67
CA SER A 210 -27.48 19.84 3.66
C SER A 210 -26.76 20.78 4.65
N GLN A 211 -26.03 20.23 5.63
CA GLN A 211 -25.22 20.99 6.59
C GLN A 211 -23.71 20.79 6.35
N ALA A 212 -23.33 20.16 5.24
CA ALA A 212 -21.93 20.03 4.89
C ALA A 212 -21.32 21.42 4.61
N PRO A 213 -20.03 21.62 4.94
CA PRO A 213 -19.28 22.76 4.42
C PRO A 213 -19.37 22.81 2.89
N GLN A 214 -19.20 24.00 2.32
CA GLN A 214 -19.17 24.16 0.86
C GLN A 214 -18.11 23.25 0.23
N ASP A 215 -18.52 22.43 -0.75
CA ASP A 215 -17.59 21.63 -1.53
C ASP A 215 -16.89 22.50 -2.57
N ASP A 216 -15.60 22.73 -2.35
CA ASP A 216 -14.74 23.54 -3.21
C ASP A 216 -13.83 22.69 -4.12
N ARG A 217 -13.92 21.36 -4.06
CA ARG A 217 -13.11 20.44 -4.86
C ARG A 217 -13.92 19.64 -5.87
N ASN A 218 -15.22 19.46 -5.62
CA ASN A 218 -16.13 18.66 -6.43
C ASN A 218 -15.56 17.26 -6.71
N LEU A 219 -14.96 16.64 -5.68
CA LEU A 219 -14.46 15.27 -5.75
C LEU A 219 -15.61 14.29 -5.51
N ALA A 220 -15.51 13.10 -6.09
CA ALA A 220 -16.40 12.00 -5.75
C ALA A 220 -16.24 11.63 -4.26
N ASP A 221 -17.33 11.21 -3.62
CA ASP A 221 -17.28 10.68 -2.26
C ASP A 221 -16.77 9.23 -2.26
N ILE A 222 -17.00 8.51 -3.35
CA ILE A 222 -16.48 7.16 -3.57
C ILE A 222 -16.01 7.05 -5.01
N HIS A 223 -14.80 6.54 -5.21
CA HIS A 223 -14.34 6.02 -6.50
C HIS A 223 -13.70 4.66 -6.26
N LEU A 224 -14.26 3.61 -6.85
CA LEU A 224 -13.76 2.23 -6.76
C LEU A 224 -13.66 1.63 -8.16
N GLY A 225 -12.53 1.00 -8.47
CA GLY A 225 -12.36 0.14 -9.63
C GLY A 225 -12.34 -1.34 -9.23
N LEU A 226 -13.00 -2.21 -9.98
CA LEU A 226 -12.88 -3.67 -9.89
C LEU A 226 -11.75 -4.14 -10.81
N TYR A 227 -10.68 -4.67 -10.23
CA TYR A 227 -9.51 -5.12 -10.98
C TYR A 227 -9.48 -6.65 -11.04
N ASP A 228 -9.74 -7.19 -12.23
CA ASP A 228 -9.50 -8.60 -12.55
C ASP A 228 -8.02 -8.87 -12.81
N ASP A 229 -7.31 -7.86 -13.33
CA ASP A 229 -5.90 -7.90 -13.69
C ASP A 229 -5.06 -7.24 -12.60
N VAL A 230 -4.19 -8.02 -11.96
CA VAL A 230 -3.31 -7.54 -10.89
C VAL A 230 -1.93 -8.18 -11.03
N ILE A 231 -0.90 -7.38 -10.77
CA ILE A 231 0.49 -7.83 -10.69
C ILE A 231 0.97 -7.70 -9.25
N VAL A 232 1.36 -8.82 -8.65
CA VAL A 232 1.85 -8.89 -7.27
C VAL A 232 3.33 -9.25 -7.26
N PHE A 233 4.14 -8.41 -6.62
CA PHE A 233 5.56 -8.64 -6.41
C PHE A 233 5.77 -9.27 -5.04
N ASP A 234 6.44 -10.42 -4.96
CA ASP A 234 6.99 -10.98 -3.73
C ASP A 234 8.49 -10.68 -3.67
N HIS A 235 8.85 -9.66 -2.89
CA HIS A 235 10.24 -9.19 -2.77
C HIS A 235 11.14 -10.17 -2.00
N VAL A 236 10.54 -11.08 -1.23
CA VAL A 236 11.29 -12.09 -0.46
C VAL A 236 11.61 -13.27 -1.36
N GLU A 237 10.62 -13.78 -2.09
CA GLU A 237 10.79 -14.93 -3.00
C GLU A 237 11.35 -14.54 -4.38
N LYS A 238 11.49 -13.24 -4.67
CA LYS A 238 11.95 -12.71 -5.97
C LYS A 238 11.07 -13.14 -7.14
N LYS A 239 9.76 -13.14 -6.89
CA LYS A 239 8.73 -13.59 -7.85
C LYS A 239 7.76 -12.45 -8.15
N VAL A 240 7.22 -12.48 -9.36
CA VAL A 240 6.10 -11.65 -9.78
C VAL A 240 4.97 -12.58 -10.21
N PHE A 241 3.81 -12.41 -9.59
CA PHE A 241 2.58 -13.08 -9.96
C PHE A 241 1.77 -12.14 -10.84
N VAL A 242 1.61 -12.51 -12.10
CA VAL A 242 0.68 -11.84 -13.03
C VAL A 242 -0.63 -12.61 -12.96
N ILE A 243 -1.70 -11.97 -12.51
CA ILE A 243 -2.96 -12.63 -12.13
C ILE A 243 -4.10 -12.03 -12.95
N HIS A 244 -4.95 -12.91 -13.47
CA HIS A 244 -6.22 -12.57 -14.12
C HIS A 244 -7.36 -13.35 -13.48
N TRP A 245 -8.42 -12.67 -13.04
CA TRP A 245 -9.62 -13.31 -12.49
C TRP A 245 -10.71 -13.51 -13.55
N VAL A 246 -11.12 -14.76 -13.74
CA VAL A 246 -12.17 -15.15 -14.69
C VAL A 246 -13.49 -15.31 -13.95
N GLN A 247 -14.53 -14.57 -14.37
CA GLN A 247 -15.89 -14.75 -13.87
C GLN A 247 -16.67 -15.67 -14.80
N LEU A 248 -17.00 -16.88 -14.34
CA LEU A 248 -17.61 -17.94 -15.16
C LEU A 248 -18.99 -17.54 -15.70
N ASP A 249 -19.76 -16.78 -14.92
CA ASP A 249 -21.14 -16.39 -15.26
C ASP A 249 -21.21 -15.45 -16.48
N GLN A 250 -20.07 -15.01 -17.02
CA GLN A 250 -19.98 -14.20 -18.24
C GLN A 250 -19.86 -15.04 -19.51
N PHE A 251 -19.69 -16.37 -19.39
CA PHE A 251 -19.41 -17.25 -20.52
C PHE A 251 -20.46 -18.35 -20.64
N SER A 252 -20.62 -18.89 -21.85
CA SER A 252 -21.59 -19.96 -22.11
C SER A 252 -21.08 -21.32 -21.66
N SER A 253 -19.75 -21.48 -21.54
CA SER A 253 -19.09 -22.70 -21.09
C SER A 253 -17.81 -22.40 -20.30
N LYS A 254 -17.37 -23.37 -19.49
CA LYS A 254 -16.12 -23.25 -18.72
C LYS A 254 -14.88 -23.28 -19.62
N GLU A 255 -14.96 -23.99 -20.74
CA GLU A 255 -13.91 -24.07 -21.74
C GLU A 255 -13.70 -22.73 -22.45
N GLU A 256 -14.79 -22.02 -22.76
CA GLU A 256 -14.75 -20.66 -23.31
C GLU A 256 -14.13 -19.70 -22.30
N ALA A 257 -14.60 -19.75 -21.03
CA ALA A 257 -14.06 -18.94 -19.95
C ALA A 257 -12.56 -19.14 -19.74
N TYR A 258 -12.08 -20.40 -19.76
CA TYR A 258 -10.66 -20.72 -19.67
C TYR A 258 -9.86 -20.15 -20.85
N THR A 259 -10.38 -20.31 -22.07
CA THR A 259 -9.69 -19.88 -23.28
C THR A 259 -9.56 -18.36 -23.32
N ASP A 260 -10.62 -17.62 -23.01
CA ASP A 260 -10.59 -16.16 -22.93
C ASP A 260 -9.68 -15.69 -21.78
N GLY A 261 -9.79 -16.31 -20.61
CA GLY A 261 -8.98 -15.99 -19.44
C GLY A 261 -7.49 -16.17 -19.69
N MET A 262 -7.07 -17.27 -20.33
CA MET A 262 -5.67 -17.50 -20.70
C MET A 262 -5.19 -16.49 -21.74
N LYS A 263 -6.03 -16.11 -22.71
CA LYS A 263 -5.70 -15.07 -23.69
C LYS A 263 -5.46 -13.72 -23.02
N ARG A 264 -6.30 -13.34 -22.05
CA ARG A 264 -6.14 -12.10 -21.27
C ARG A 264 -4.90 -12.13 -20.39
N LEU A 265 -4.66 -13.25 -19.72
CA LEU A 265 -3.46 -13.45 -18.90
C LEU A 265 -2.18 -13.31 -19.74
N GLU A 266 -2.08 -14.00 -20.88
CA GLU A 266 -0.90 -13.90 -21.75
C GLU A 266 -0.73 -12.48 -22.31
N ALA A 267 -1.82 -11.79 -22.66
CA ALA A 267 -1.75 -10.38 -23.06
C ALA A 267 -1.20 -9.49 -21.94
N LEU A 268 -1.61 -9.72 -20.68
CA LEU A 268 -1.11 -8.99 -19.52
C LEU A 268 0.37 -9.27 -19.27
N VAL A 269 0.80 -10.53 -19.41
CA VAL A 269 2.21 -10.95 -19.30
C VAL A 269 3.05 -10.23 -20.36
N SER A 270 2.62 -10.26 -21.62
CA SER A 270 3.37 -9.60 -22.70
C SER A 270 3.50 -8.10 -22.50
N ARG A 271 2.51 -7.44 -21.90
CA ARG A 271 2.59 -6.00 -21.56
C ARG A 271 3.69 -5.66 -20.56
N VAL A 272 4.14 -6.59 -19.73
CA VAL A 272 5.14 -6.30 -18.69
C VAL A 272 6.48 -7.01 -18.89
N HIS A 273 6.50 -8.07 -19.70
CA HIS A 273 7.70 -8.87 -19.92
C HIS A 273 8.28 -8.72 -21.34
N ASP A 274 7.42 -8.59 -22.37
CA ASP A 274 7.84 -8.69 -23.78
C ASP A 274 7.97 -7.33 -24.47
N ILE A 275 7.85 -6.22 -23.72
CA ILE A 275 7.99 -4.86 -24.25
C ILE A 275 9.33 -4.24 -23.87
N ASP A 276 9.81 -3.30 -24.70
CA ASP A 276 10.89 -2.39 -24.31
C ASP A 276 10.36 -1.49 -23.17
N PRO A 277 10.91 -1.60 -21.95
CA PRO A 277 10.37 -0.89 -20.80
C PRO A 277 10.40 0.63 -21.04
N PRO A 278 9.36 1.36 -20.63
CA PRO A 278 9.34 2.81 -20.78
C PRO A 278 10.52 3.44 -20.05
N LYS A 279 11.18 4.39 -20.71
CA LYS A 279 12.31 5.09 -20.14
C LYS A 279 11.84 6.02 -19.03
N LEU A 280 12.19 5.69 -17.80
CA LEU A 280 11.92 6.56 -16.66
C LEU A 280 13.02 7.62 -16.53
N SER A 281 12.61 8.83 -16.12
CA SER A 281 13.56 9.85 -15.66
C SER A 281 14.45 9.25 -14.56
N PRO A 282 15.78 9.44 -14.57
CA PRO A 282 16.63 8.97 -13.50
C PRO A 282 16.16 9.44 -12.12
N GLY A 283 15.64 10.67 -12.05
CA GLY A 283 15.22 11.32 -10.81
C GLY A 283 16.40 11.62 -9.87
N CYS A 284 16.21 12.58 -8.96
CA CYS A 284 17.15 12.85 -7.88
C CYS A 284 16.38 13.44 -6.69
N VAL A 285 16.75 13.04 -5.48
CA VAL A 285 16.19 13.58 -4.23
C VAL A 285 17.35 14.00 -3.34
N GLU A 286 17.41 15.28 -3.01
CA GLU A 286 18.34 15.81 -2.00
C GLU A 286 17.65 15.79 -0.63
N MET A 287 18.11 14.93 0.28
CA MET A 287 17.52 14.76 1.62
C MET A 287 17.80 15.96 2.55
N TRP A 288 18.79 16.78 2.22
CA TRP A 288 19.18 17.95 3.01
C TRP A 288 19.13 19.19 2.13
N THR A 289 18.06 19.99 2.28
CA THR A 289 17.96 21.30 1.65
C THR A 289 18.19 22.37 2.72
N PRO A 290 19.26 23.18 2.65
CA PRO A 290 19.49 24.27 3.60
C PRO A 290 18.41 25.36 3.52
N ASN A 291 17.66 25.40 2.42
CA ASN A 291 16.49 26.25 2.24
C ASN A 291 15.25 25.43 2.57
N PHE A 292 14.52 25.81 3.63
CA PHE A 292 13.11 25.45 3.73
C PHE A 292 12.45 25.93 2.43
N GLY A 293 11.76 25.03 1.71
CA GLY A 293 11.14 25.38 0.44
C GLY A 293 10.22 26.59 0.54
N LEU A 294 9.83 27.17 -0.60
CA LEU A 294 8.90 28.30 -0.63
C LEU A 294 7.70 28.06 0.29
N SER A 295 7.39 29.05 1.13
CA SER A 295 6.28 29.01 2.07
C SER A 295 4.97 28.61 1.37
N LEU A 296 4.20 27.73 1.99
CA LEU A 296 2.87 27.33 1.54
C LEU A 296 1.88 28.46 1.83
N ASN A 297 1.81 29.41 0.91
CA ASN A 297 1.03 30.64 1.10
C ASN A 297 -0.47 30.48 0.80
N LYS A 298 -0.89 29.37 0.18
CA LYS A 298 -2.31 29.07 -0.05
C LYS A 298 -2.79 28.05 0.97
N SER A 299 -3.65 28.51 1.87
CA SER A 299 -4.37 27.71 2.86
C SER A 299 -5.86 28.01 2.73
N ASN A 300 -6.71 27.05 3.05
CA ASN A 300 -8.16 27.27 3.13
C ASN A 300 -8.59 28.05 4.39
N MET A 301 -7.66 28.30 5.31
CA MET A 301 -7.88 29.14 6.49
C MET A 301 -6.61 29.88 6.91
N THR A 302 -6.80 31.02 7.55
CA THR A 302 -5.72 31.82 8.14
C THR A 302 -5.23 31.22 9.45
N ARG A 303 -4.02 31.64 9.87
CA ARG A 303 -3.44 31.23 11.14
C ARG A 303 -4.31 31.61 12.35
N GLU A 304 -4.94 32.78 12.31
CA GLU A 304 -5.78 33.25 13.42
C GLU A 304 -7.11 32.48 13.48
N GLU A 305 -7.71 32.16 12.32
CA GLU A 305 -8.89 31.28 12.27
C GLU A 305 -8.59 29.89 12.85
N TYR A 306 -7.45 29.28 12.49
CA TYR A 306 -7.05 27.99 13.05
C TYR A 306 -6.85 28.06 14.57
N LYS A 307 -6.20 29.12 15.09
CA LYS A 307 -6.04 29.32 16.54
C LYS A 307 -7.39 29.48 17.24
N ASN A 308 -8.31 30.23 16.65
CA ASN A 308 -9.65 30.42 17.21
C ASN A 308 -10.42 29.10 17.26
N ALA A 309 -10.33 28.27 16.21
CA ALA A 309 -10.92 26.93 16.21
C ALA A 309 -10.31 26.03 17.32
N VAL A 310 -9.00 26.12 17.57
CA VAL A 310 -8.35 25.41 18.69
C VAL A 310 -8.85 25.92 20.05
N THR A 311 -9.07 27.22 20.21
CA THR A 311 -9.63 27.78 21.47
C THR A 311 -11.05 27.28 21.69
N GLN A 312 -11.92 27.32 20.68
CA GLN A 312 -13.29 26.78 20.76
C GLN A 312 -13.29 25.28 21.07
N ALA A 313 -12.42 24.50 20.44
CA ALA A 313 -12.26 23.08 20.76
C ALA A 313 -11.92 22.84 22.24
N LYS A 314 -11.05 23.68 22.84
CA LYS A 314 -10.71 23.59 24.27
C LYS A 314 -11.88 23.97 25.18
N GLU A 315 -12.71 24.92 24.77
CA GLU A 315 -13.94 25.28 25.49
C GLU A 315 -14.91 24.09 25.52
N HIS A 316 -15.15 23.44 24.38
CA HIS A 316 -15.96 22.22 24.30
C HIS A 316 -15.39 21.04 25.11
N ILE A 317 -14.06 20.86 25.12
CA ILE A 317 -13.41 19.87 25.97
C ILE A 317 -13.63 20.18 27.45
N SER A 318 -13.52 21.46 27.84
CA SER A 318 -13.69 21.89 29.24
C SER A 318 -15.15 21.80 29.70
N ALA A 319 -16.10 22.02 28.79
CA ALA A 319 -17.53 21.86 29.03
C ALA A 319 -17.96 20.38 29.13
N GLY A 320 -17.12 19.45 28.67
CA GLY A 320 -17.41 18.01 28.65
C GLY A 320 -18.17 17.52 27.41
N ASP A 321 -18.27 18.33 26.36
CA ASP A 321 -18.96 17.96 25.11
C ASP A 321 -18.19 16.87 24.35
N ILE A 322 -16.86 16.95 24.37
CA ILE A 322 -15.95 16.05 23.66
C ILE A 322 -14.70 15.79 24.51
N PHE A 323 -14.07 14.62 24.35
CA PHE A 323 -12.76 14.36 24.96
C PHE A 323 -11.61 14.89 24.10
N GLN A 324 -11.77 14.83 22.77
CA GLN A 324 -10.79 15.23 21.78
C GLN A 324 -11.47 15.56 20.45
N ILE A 325 -10.85 16.46 19.68
CA ILE A 325 -11.16 16.71 18.27
C ILE A 325 -9.85 16.87 17.49
N VAL A 326 -9.84 16.34 16.26
CA VAL A 326 -8.72 16.49 15.33
C VAL A 326 -9.12 17.53 14.28
N LEU A 327 -8.64 18.76 14.47
CA LEU A 327 -8.81 19.83 13.49
C LEU A 327 -7.82 19.65 12.34
N SER A 328 -8.23 20.04 11.13
CA SER A 328 -7.38 20.01 9.95
C SER A 328 -7.50 21.29 9.14
N GLN A 329 -6.47 21.56 8.34
CA GLN A 329 -6.46 22.64 7.34
C GLN A 329 -5.79 22.12 6.07
N ARG A 330 -6.15 22.70 4.93
CA ARG A 330 -5.66 22.30 3.61
C ARG A 330 -4.68 23.33 3.10
N PHE A 331 -3.49 22.87 2.73
CA PHE A 331 -2.51 23.66 1.99
C PHE A 331 -2.51 23.28 0.52
N GLU A 332 -2.28 24.26 -0.35
CA GLU A 332 -2.28 24.07 -1.79
C GLU A 332 -1.04 24.63 -2.45
N LYS A 333 -0.54 23.89 -3.44
CA LYS A 333 0.56 24.34 -4.28
C LYS A 333 0.31 23.90 -5.72
N ARG A 334 0.38 24.85 -6.65
CA ARG A 334 0.42 24.54 -8.08
C ARG A 334 1.79 23.96 -8.42
N THR A 335 1.82 22.87 -9.17
CA THR A 335 3.05 22.19 -9.56
C THR A 335 2.95 21.72 -11.01
N PHE A 336 4.10 21.67 -11.68
CA PHE A 336 4.25 21.05 -13.00
C PHE A 336 4.92 19.68 -12.90
N ALA A 337 5.33 19.27 -11.70
CA ALA A 337 5.88 17.94 -11.48
C ALA A 337 4.84 16.88 -11.85
N ASP A 338 5.28 15.84 -12.53
CA ASP A 338 4.42 14.70 -12.78
C ASP A 338 4.04 14.03 -11.44
N PRO A 339 2.76 13.72 -11.19
CA PRO A 339 2.34 13.09 -9.94
C PRO A 339 3.10 11.80 -9.62
N PHE A 340 3.50 11.04 -10.63
CA PHE A 340 4.26 9.81 -10.42
C PHE A 340 5.69 10.08 -9.97
N GLU A 341 6.31 11.17 -10.43
CA GLU A 341 7.61 11.62 -9.92
C GLU A 341 7.50 12.09 -8.46
N ILE A 342 6.37 12.71 -8.07
CA ILE A 342 6.10 13.03 -6.66
C ILE A 342 6.04 11.75 -5.83
N TYR A 343 5.36 10.71 -6.32
CA TYR A 343 5.33 9.41 -5.66
C TYR A 343 6.71 8.76 -5.57
N ARG A 344 7.47 8.75 -6.66
CA ARG A 344 8.85 8.23 -6.70
C ARG A 344 9.76 8.94 -5.70
N ALA A 345 9.65 10.27 -5.58
CA ALA A 345 10.38 11.04 -4.58
C ALA A 345 9.91 10.70 -3.16
N LEU A 346 8.59 10.59 -2.92
CA LEU A 346 8.03 10.28 -1.61
C LEU A 346 8.48 8.90 -1.09
N ARG A 347 8.62 7.90 -1.97
CA ARG A 347 9.18 6.57 -1.64
C ARG A 347 10.60 6.65 -1.05
N VAL A 348 11.38 7.65 -1.45
CA VAL A 348 12.75 7.86 -0.97
C VAL A 348 12.75 8.69 0.31
N ILE A 349 11.95 9.78 0.35
CA ILE A 349 11.96 10.75 1.44
C ILE A 349 11.31 10.20 2.70
N ASN A 350 10.14 9.57 2.57
CA ASN A 350 9.34 9.13 3.70
C ASN A 350 8.68 7.78 3.37
N PRO A 351 9.45 6.68 3.31
CA PRO A 351 8.89 5.35 3.13
C PRO A 351 8.03 4.95 4.34
N SER A 352 6.79 4.51 4.10
CA SER A 352 5.84 4.14 5.16
C SER A 352 5.18 2.78 4.92
N PRO A 353 4.51 2.20 5.94
CA PRO A 353 3.78 0.95 5.81
C PRO A 353 2.68 0.97 4.74
N TYR A 354 2.15 2.14 4.37
CA TYR A 354 1.09 2.27 3.38
C TYR A 354 1.42 3.37 2.37
N MET A 355 2.26 3.01 1.41
CA MET A 355 2.58 3.85 0.26
C MET A 355 1.57 3.59 -0.86
N GLY A 356 1.05 4.65 -1.46
CA GLY A 356 0.07 4.54 -2.54
C GLY A 356 0.24 5.59 -3.62
N TYR A 357 0.19 5.14 -4.86
CA TYR A 357 -0.20 5.93 -6.01
C TYR A 357 -1.55 5.39 -6.47
N LEU A 358 -2.61 6.20 -6.40
CA LEU A 358 -3.95 5.82 -6.85
C LEU A 358 -4.45 6.88 -7.82
N GLN A 359 -4.70 6.49 -9.05
CA GLN A 359 -5.36 7.31 -10.04
C GLN A 359 -6.84 6.96 -10.04
N ALA A 360 -7.67 7.93 -9.66
CA ALA A 360 -9.11 7.89 -9.75
C ALA A 360 -9.57 8.94 -10.77
N ARG A 361 -10.82 8.84 -11.25
CA ARG A 361 -11.33 9.84 -12.19
C ARG A 361 -11.36 11.22 -11.56
N GLY A 362 -10.70 12.19 -12.20
CA GLY A 362 -10.60 13.56 -11.71
C GLY A 362 -9.65 13.80 -10.53
N SER A 363 -8.96 12.77 -10.00
CA SER A 363 -7.95 12.95 -8.95
C SER A 363 -6.86 11.89 -8.93
N ILE A 364 -5.62 12.31 -8.66
CA ILE A 364 -4.49 11.41 -8.42
C ILE A 364 -4.06 11.57 -6.96
N HIS A 365 -4.06 10.47 -6.23
CA HIS A 365 -3.69 10.41 -4.82
C HIS A 365 -2.27 9.84 -4.70
N VAL A 366 -1.39 10.62 -4.08
CA VAL A 366 -0.02 10.21 -3.74
C VAL A 366 0.08 10.22 -2.22
N SER A 367 0.29 9.06 -1.61
CA SER A 367 0.22 8.88 -0.16
C SER A 367 1.40 8.10 0.40
N SER A 368 1.78 8.46 1.63
CA SER A 368 2.68 7.72 2.51
C SER A 368 2.08 7.74 3.91
N SER A 369 1.17 6.81 4.20
CA SER A 369 0.47 6.76 5.48
C SER A 369 1.20 5.86 6.48
N PRO A 370 1.44 6.33 7.72
CA PRO A 370 1.98 5.49 8.79
C PRO A 370 0.93 4.54 9.40
N GLU A 371 -0.37 4.79 9.17
CA GLU A 371 -1.47 4.19 9.92
C GLU A 371 -2.50 3.49 9.02
N ILE A 372 -3.15 2.44 9.55
CA ILE A 372 -4.33 1.82 8.95
C ILE A 372 -5.60 2.28 9.66
N LEU A 373 -6.66 2.49 8.90
CA LEU A 373 -8.00 2.52 9.47
C LEU A 373 -8.39 1.12 9.97
N THR A 374 -8.34 0.11 9.11
CA THR A 374 -8.62 -1.27 9.48
C THR A 374 -8.03 -2.24 8.46
N ARG A 375 -7.75 -3.47 8.88
CA ARG A 375 -7.38 -4.59 8.00
C ARG A 375 -8.24 -5.79 8.34
N VAL A 376 -8.85 -6.39 7.31
CA VAL A 376 -9.57 -7.66 7.44
C VAL A 376 -8.83 -8.72 6.63
N LYS A 377 -8.38 -9.79 7.28
CA LYS A 377 -7.69 -10.91 6.63
C LYS A 377 -8.07 -12.22 7.31
N LYS A 378 -8.47 -13.25 6.54
CA LYS A 378 -8.87 -14.57 7.07
C LYS A 378 -9.86 -14.44 8.25
N ARG A 379 -10.88 -13.59 8.08
CA ARG A 379 -11.90 -13.23 9.09
C ARG A 379 -11.36 -12.56 10.38
N LYS A 380 -10.09 -12.17 10.42
CA LYS A 380 -9.51 -11.37 11.50
C LYS A 380 -9.55 -9.90 11.15
N VAL A 381 -10.21 -9.09 11.99
CA VAL A 381 -10.22 -7.62 11.92
C VAL A 381 -9.08 -7.09 12.80
N VAL A 382 -8.29 -6.17 12.27
CA VAL A 382 -7.17 -5.52 12.96
C VAL A 382 -7.29 -4.02 12.79
N ASN A 383 -7.38 -3.30 13.91
CA ASN A 383 -7.25 -1.86 14.00
C ASN A 383 -5.98 -1.55 14.80
N ARG A 384 -5.23 -0.51 14.42
CA ARG A 384 -3.96 -0.12 15.06
C ARG A 384 -3.95 1.40 15.23
N PRO A 385 -4.67 1.91 16.23
CA PRO A 385 -4.75 3.35 16.44
C PRO A 385 -3.38 3.87 16.88
N LEU A 386 -2.94 4.98 16.29
CA LEU A 386 -1.71 5.66 16.67
C LEU A 386 -2.03 6.97 17.39
N ALA A 387 -1.39 7.17 18.53
CA ALA A 387 -1.44 8.41 19.28
C ALA A 387 -0.12 8.60 20.02
N GLY A 388 0.31 9.84 20.15
CA GLY A 388 1.65 10.17 20.59
C GLY A 388 2.66 10.21 19.45
N THR A 389 3.41 11.29 19.39
CA THR A 389 4.48 11.46 18.41
C THR A 389 5.63 12.20 19.08
N THR A 390 6.83 11.68 18.85
CA THR A 390 8.08 12.38 19.11
C THR A 390 8.91 12.40 17.83
N ARG A 391 9.81 13.38 17.72
CA ARG A 391 10.84 13.35 16.66
C ARG A 391 11.76 12.14 16.88
N ARG A 392 12.57 11.81 15.88
CA ARG A 392 13.70 10.89 16.08
C ARG A 392 14.87 11.62 16.73
N GLY A 393 15.61 10.92 17.59
CA GLY A 393 16.86 11.41 18.18
C GLY A 393 17.96 11.57 17.12
N LYS A 394 18.87 12.53 17.33
CA LYS A 394 20.06 12.69 16.47
C LYS A 394 21.09 11.59 16.71
N THR A 395 21.03 10.97 17.89
CA THR A 395 21.85 9.82 18.28
C THR A 395 20.95 8.71 18.81
N PRO A 396 21.40 7.43 18.78
CA PRO A 396 20.64 6.32 19.36
C PRO A 396 20.23 6.58 20.83
N GLN A 397 21.11 7.20 21.62
CA GLN A 397 20.83 7.51 23.01
C GLN A 397 19.77 8.60 23.17
N GLU A 398 19.78 9.62 22.30
CA GLU A 398 18.72 10.64 22.29
C GLU A 398 17.38 10.02 21.86
N ASP A 399 17.41 9.07 20.93
CA ASP A 399 16.22 8.36 20.43
C ASP A 399 15.60 7.49 21.53
N ASP A 400 16.40 6.67 22.21
CA ASP A 400 15.97 5.84 23.35
C ASP A 400 15.40 6.70 24.48
N MET A 401 16.01 7.85 24.75
CA MET A 401 15.52 8.80 25.76
C MET A 401 14.17 9.40 25.35
N GLN A 402 14.01 9.79 24.09
CA GLN A 402 12.74 10.34 23.57
C GLN A 402 11.62 9.30 23.58
N GLU A 403 11.93 8.03 23.27
CA GLU A 403 11.01 6.90 23.43
C GLU A 403 10.56 6.76 24.88
N ALA A 404 11.51 6.68 25.82
CA ALA A 404 11.21 6.55 27.24
C ALA A 404 10.36 7.72 27.77
N GLN A 405 10.62 8.94 27.30
CA GLN A 405 9.83 10.13 27.64
C GLN A 405 8.41 10.06 27.07
N LEU A 406 8.23 9.57 25.84
CA LEU A 406 6.92 9.41 25.22
C LEU A 406 6.10 8.36 25.99
N LEU A 407 6.70 7.23 26.34
CA LEU A 407 6.06 6.15 27.12
C LEU A 407 5.64 6.58 28.53
N GLN A 408 6.33 7.56 29.13
CA GLN A 408 6.00 8.10 30.45
C GLN A 408 5.08 9.32 30.38
N ASN A 409 4.77 9.84 29.18
CA ASN A 409 3.94 11.02 29.03
C ASN A 409 2.46 10.68 29.29
N LYS A 410 2.00 10.95 30.51
CA LYS A 410 0.63 10.68 30.96
C LYS A 410 -0.46 11.23 30.02
N LYS A 411 -0.24 12.39 29.39
CA LYS A 411 -1.20 12.96 28.44
C LYS A 411 -1.31 12.08 27.19
N GLN A 412 -0.17 11.73 26.59
CA GLN A 412 -0.12 10.93 25.37
C GLN A 412 -0.63 9.50 25.62
N CYS A 413 -0.30 8.91 26.77
CA CYS A 413 -0.84 7.60 27.16
C CYS A 413 -2.36 7.64 27.33
N ALA A 414 -2.91 8.69 27.96
CA ALA A 414 -4.36 8.83 28.14
C ALA A 414 -5.09 8.98 26.79
N GLU A 415 -4.56 9.82 25.89
CA GLU A 415 -5.07 9.96 24.52
C GLU A 415 -5.03 8.63 23.77
N HIS A 416 -3.92 7.90 23.86
CA HIS A 416 -3.79 6.60 23.21
C HIS A 416 -4.79 5.56 23.73
N ILE A 417 -4.95 5.44 25.06
CA ILE A 417 -5.91 4.51 25.68
C ILE A 417 -7.33 4.81 25.20
N MET A 418 -7.71 6.08 25.12
CA MET A 418 -9.03 6.48 24.61
C MET A 418 -9.26 6.02 23.16
N LEU A 419 -8.26 6.16 22.28
CA LEU A 419 -8.37 5.69 20.90
C LEU A 419 -8.40 4.16 20.80
N VAL A 420 -7.67 3.45 21.67
CA VAL A 420 -7.75 1.99 21.78
C VAL A 420 -9.16 1.56 22.21
N ASP A 421 -9.77 2.26 23.17
CA ASP A 421 -11.14 2.01 23.61
C ASP A 421 -12.17 2.30 22.50
N LEU A 422 -11.96 3.36 21.71
CA LEU A 422 -12.79 3.65 20.53
C LEU A 422 -12.67 2.54 19.48
N GLY A 423 -11.44 2.15 19.12
CA GLY A 423 -11.18 1.05 18.20
C GLY A 423 -11.77 -0.27 18.69
N ARG A 424 -11.74 -0.52 20.01
CA ARG A 424 -12.41 -1.66 20.65
C ARG A 424 -13.91 -1.64 20.42
N ASN A 425 -14.55 -0.48 20.62
CA ASN A 425 -15.99 -0.32 20.42
C ASN A 425 -16.37 -0.53 18.95
N ASP A 426 -15.59 0.01 18.01
CA ASP A 426 -15.88 -0.10 16.58
C ASP A 426 -15.69 -1.53 16.07
N VAL A 427 -14.58 -2.19 16.41
CA VAL A 427 -14.38 -3.61 16.08
C VAL A 427 -15.45 -4.47 16.75
N GLY A 428 -15.84 -4.15 17.99
CA GLY A 428 -16.87 -4.85 18.75
C GLY A 428 -18.26 -4.85 18.11
N LYS A 429 -18.57 -3.89 17.22
CA LYS A 429 -19.84 -3.85 16.47
C LYS A 429 -19.95 -4.96 15.41
N VAL A 430 -18.81 -5.46 14.91
CA VAL A 430 -18.76 -6.35 13.73
C VAL A 430 -18.19 -7.75 14.02
N ILE A 431 -17.81 -8.03 15.27
CA ILE A 431 -17.29 -9.35 15.67
C ILE A 431 -18.12 -9.98 16.79
N SER A 432 -17.93 -11.29 16.99
CA SER A 432 -18.48 -11.95 18.17
C SER A 432 -17.81 -11.42 19.45
N ARG A 433 -18.58 -11.16 20.52
CA ARG A 433 -18.04 -10.55 21.75
C ARG A 433 -16.88 -11.32 22.38
N LYS A 434 -16.81 -12.65 22.18
CA LYS A 434 -15.77 -13.52 22.75
C LYS A 434 -14.45 -13.53 21.94
N SER A 435 -14.42 -12.94 20.75
CA SER A 435 -13.24 -12.97 19.86
C SER A 435 -12.40 -11.69 19.90
N LEU A 436 -12.80 -10.69 20.69
CA LEU A 436 -12.08 -9.42 20.81
C LEU A 436 -10.85 -9.59 21.71
N ILE A 437 -9.68 -9.15 21.23
CA ILE A 437 -8.43 -9.16 22.00
C ILE A 437 -7.75 -7.80 21.81
N VAL A 438 -7.34 -7.17 22.91
CA VAL A 438 -6.40 -6.05 22.93
C VAL A 438 -5.08 -6.62 23.45
N PRO A 439 -4.09 -6.89 22.60
CA PRO A 439 -2.79 -7.35 23.06
C PRO A 439 -2.11 -6.21 23.82
N TYR A 440 -1.75 -6.46 25.08
CA TYR A 440 -0.98 -5.55 25.92
C TYR A 440 0.52 -5.74 25.72
#